data_AF-A0A7I7UT74-F1
#
_entry.id   AF-A0A7I7UT74-F1
#
_cell.length_a   1.000
_cell.length_b   1.000
_cell.length_c   1.000
_cell.angle_alpha   90.00
_cell.angle_beta   90.00
_cell.angle_gamma   90.00
#
_symmetry.space_group_name_H-M   'P 1'
#
loop_
_entity.id
_entity.type
_entity.pdbx_description
1 polymer ?
#
loop_
_entity_poly.entity_id
_entity_poly.type
_entity_poly.pdbx_seq_one_letter_code
_entity_poly.pdbx_strand_id
1 'polypeptide(L)'
;MRRAPNAPKGVRVPSFQASFFVPDRLPYARGALGNATLTTSVALRAGGETAAIVDAVAAFTDDPSGAPTWIQVHISGHIGWPAAVYYRIVAMTPPDAVR
;
A
#
# COMPACT_ATOMS: atom_id res chain seq x y z
N MET A 1 3.66 -21.14 20.48
CA MET A 1 3.76 -19.67 20.53
C MET A 1 2.87 -19.14 21.64
N ARG A 2 3.43 -18.44 22.64
CA ARG A 2 2.69 -17.86 23.77
C ARG A 2 2.32 -16.42 23.44
N ARG A 3 1.03 -16.08 23.52
CA ARG A 3 0.50 -14.74 23.21
C ARG A 3 1.10 -13.68 24.15
N ALA A 4 1.47 -12.52 23.61
CA ALA A 4 1.97 -11.40 24.39
C ALA A 4 0.90 -10.93 25.40
N PRO A 5 1.27 -10.60 26.66
CA PRO A 5 0.32 -10.30 27.73
C PRO A 5 -0.59 -9.10 27.43
N ASN A 6 -0.13 -8.22 26.54
CA ASN A 6 -0.77 -6.94 26.22
C ASN A 6 -1.53 -7.01 24.88
N ALA A 7 -1.59 -8.18 24.24
CA ALA A 7 -2.23 -8.33 22.94
C ALA A 7 -3.73 -8.01 23.08
N PRO A 8 -4.25 -6.95 22.41
CA PRO A 8 -5.63 -6.51 22.56
C PRO A 8 -6.63 -7.66 22.42
N LYS A 9 -7.62 -7.74 23.31
CA LYS A 9 -8.71 -8.72 23.19
C LYS A 9 -9.61 -8.31 22.03
N GLY A 10 -9.34 -8.87 20.85
CA GLY A 10 -10.35 -9.02 19.79
C GLY A 10 -10.63 -7.77 18.95
N VAL A 11 -9.60 -7.06 18.47
CA VAL A 11 -9.82 -6.15 17.34
C VAL A 11 -9.75 -6.98 16.05
N ARG A 12 -10.91 -7.39 15.53
CA ARG A 12 -10.99 -8.16 14.26
C ARG A 12 -11.16 -7.28 13.02
N VAL A 13 -11.49 -6.00 13.21
CA VAL A 13 -11.79 -5.06 12.12
C VAL A 13 -10.76 -3.92 12.16
N PRO A 14 -10.02 -3.65 11.07
CA PRO A 14 -9.13 -2.51 10.98
C PRO A 14 -9.82 -1.22 11.42
N SER A 15 -9.18 -0.41 12.26
CA SER A 15 -9.71 0.92 12.59
C SER A 15 -9.45 1.95 11.50
N PHE A 16 -8.61 1.58 10.52
CA PHE A 16 -8.19 2.39 9.41
C PHE A 16 -8.10 1.55 8.14
N GLN A 17 -8.65 2.09 7.05
CA GLN A 17 -8.44 1.62 5.70
C GLN A 17 -8.26 2.83 4.78
N ALA A 18 -7.25 2.80 3.93
CA ALA A 18 -7.02 3.83 2.94
C ALA A 18 -6.60 3.23 1.61
N SER A 19 -6.90 3.97 0.54
CA SER A 19 -6.42 3.65 -0.80
C SER A 19 -6.09 4.94 -1.52
N PHE A 20 -4.90 5.01 -2.09
CA PHE A 20 -4.43 6.21 -2.78
C PHE A 20 -3.51 5.86 -3.92
N PHE A 21 -3.60 6.66 -4.99
CA PHE A 21 -2.61 6.64 -6.06
C PHE A 21 -1.32 7.26 -5.57
N VAL A 22 -0.19 6.70 -6.00
CA VAL A 22 1.11 7.23 -5.64
C VAL A 22 1.38 8.49 -6.48
N PRO A 23 1.50 9.67 -5.85
CA PRO A 23 1.47 10.97 -6.54
C PRO A 23 2.66 11.23 -7.48
N ASP A 24 3.81 10.58 -7.28
CA ASP A 24 5.06 10.85 -8.04
C ASP A 24 5.49 9.67 -8.93
N ARG A 25 4.54 8.95 -9.56
CA ARG A 25 4.88 7.81 -10.43
C ARG A 25 4.73 8.11 -11.90
N LEU A 26 5.60 7.47 -12.66
CA LEU A 26 5.53 7.42 -14.11
C LEU A 26 4.27 6.63 -14.52
N PRO A 27 3.53 7.07 -15.54
CA PRO A 27 2.44 6.30 -16.10
C PRO A 27 2.97 4.99 -16.71
N TYR A 28 2.19 3.92 -16.58
CA TYR A 28 2.52 2.62 -17.16
C TYR A 28 1.60 2.28 -18.33
N ALA A 29 2.14 1.57 -19.32
CA ALA A 29 1.38 0.97 -20.40
C ALA A 29 0.90 -0.43 -19.99
N ARG A 30 -0.41 -0.61 -19.76
CA ARG A 30 -1.01 -1.88 -19.31
C ARG A 30 -0.52 -3.10 -20.08
N GLY A 31 -0.53 -3.02 -21.41
CA GLY A 31 -0.17 -4.12 -22.30
C GLY A 31 1.31 -4.52 -22.24
N ALA A 32 2.19 -3.64 -21.75
CA ALA A 32 3.63 -3.87 -21.66
C ALA A 32 4.07 -4.31 -20.24
N LEU A 33 3.17 -4.36 -19.26
CA LEU A 33 3.53 -4.77 -17.90
C LEU A 33 3.97 -6.24 -17.81
N GLY A 34 3.41 -7.14 -18.62
CA GLY A 34 3.82 -8.55 -18.67
C GLY A 34 3.92 -9.19 -17.27
N ASN A 35 5.13 -9.66 -16.93
CA ASN A 35 5.46 -10.27 -15.63
C ASN A 35 5.97 -9.25 -14.59
N ALA A 36 5.56 -7.98 -14.69
CA ALA A 36 5.96 -6.93 -13.76
C ALA A 36 5.63 -7.31 -12.31
N THR A 37 6.54 -6.99 -11.40
CA THR A 37 6.36 -7.25 -9.97
C THR A 37 6.44 -5.96 -9.17
N LEU A 38 5.60 -5.85 -8.15
CA LEU A 38 5.62 -4.77 -7.17
C LEU A 38 6.05 -5.33 -5.82
N THR A 39 7.04 -4.69 -5.21
CA THR A 39 7.38 -4.91 -3.79
C THR A 39 7.05 -3.65 -3.02
N THR A 40 6.31 -3.80 -1.92
CA THR A 40 5.81 -2.68 -1.13
C THR A 40 6.22 -2.83 0.33
N SER A 41 6.78 -1.77 0.89
CA SER A 41 7.07 -1.65 2.32
C SER A 41 6.32 -0.44 2.84
N VAL A 42 5.60 -0.62 3.94
CA VAL A 42 4.76 0.43 4.53
C VAL A 42 5.03 0.54 6.02
N ALA A 43 5.02 1.77 6.53
CA ALA A 43 5.03 2.06 7.94
C ALA A 43 3.93 3.07 8.28
N LEU A 44 3.30 2.85 9.43
CA LEU A 44 2.30 3.73 10.01
C LEU A 44 2.92 4.46 11.20
N ARG A 45 2.77 5.80 11.26
CA ARG A 45 3.32 6.61 12.35
C ARG A 45 2.27 7.59 12.88
N ALA A 46 1.94 7.44 14.16
CA ALA A 46 1.17 8.41 14.95
C ALA A 46 1.97 8.76 16.20
N GLY A 47 1.75 9.96 16.75
CA GLY A 47 2.56 10.50 17.85
C GLY A 47 2.47 9.65 19.12
N GLY A 48 3.51 8.86 19.40
CA GLY A 48 3.63 8.05 20.62
C GLY A 48 2.79 6.77 20.63
N GLU A 49 2.12 6.42 19.53
CA GLU A 49 1.26 5.26 19.47
C GLU A 49 1.92 4.06 18.79
N THR A 50 1.51 2.85 19.21
CA THR A 50 1.87 1.61 18.53
C THR A 50 0.85 1.30 17.45
N ALA A 51 1.31 1.16 16.21
CA ALA A 51 0.47 0.80 15.07
C ALA A 51 0.64 -0.67 14.69
N ALA A 52 -0.38 -1.23 14.04
CA ALA A 52 -0.33 -2.54 13.42
C ALA A 52 -0.86 -2.47 11.99
N ILE A 53 -0.07 -2.94 11.02
CA ILE A 53 -0.51 -3.12 9.64
C ILE A 53 -1.12 -4.52 9.54
N VAL A 54 -2.37 -4.60 9.10
CA VAL A 54 -3.07 -5.85 8.84
C VAL A 54 -2.82 -6.31 7.42
N ASP A 55 -2.93 -5.39 6.47
CA ASP A 55 -2.63 -5.64 5.06
C ASP A 55 -2.06 -4.38 4.40
N ALA A 56 -1.15 -4.58 3.46
CA ALA A 56 -0.56 -3.53 2.64
C ALA A 56 -0.16 -4.09 1.28
N VAL A 57 -0.86 -3.67 0.24
CA VAL A 57 -0.63 -4.11 -1.14
C VAL A 57 -0.48 -2.92 -2.05
N ALA A 58 0.44 -3.01 -3.01
CA ALA A 58 0.42 -2.11 -4.17
C ALA A 58 0.04 -2.91 -5.40
N ALA A 59 -0.80 -2.30 -6.24
CA ALA A 59 -1.27 -2.89 -7.48
C ALA A 59 -1.15 -1.89 -8.62
N PHE A 60 -0.97 -2.41 -9.83
CA PHE A 60 -1.20 -1.65 -11.05
C PHE A 60 -2.71 -1.51 -11.24
N THR A 61 -3.19 -0.27 -11.24
CA THR A 61 -4.61 0.08 -11.36
C THR A 61 -4.78 1.03 -12.53
N ASP A 62 -5.73 0.73 -13.41
CA ASP A 62 -6.03 1.57 -14.55
C ASP A 62 -6.73 2.86 -14.11
N ASP A 63 -6.41 3.96 -14.78
CA ASP A 63 -7.22 5.18 -14.67
C ASP A 63 -8.68 4.87 -15.03
N PRO A 64 -9.68 5.54 -14.42
CA PRO A 64 -11.09 5.34 -14.79
C PRO A 64 -11.39 5.55 -16.28
N SER A 65 -10.58 6.33 -17.01
CA SER A 65 -10.66 6.48 -18.48
C SER A 65 -10.08 5.29 -19.26
N GLY A 66 -9.46 4.31 -18.58
CA GLY A 66 -8.90 3.07 -19.13
C GLY A 66 -7.39 3.12 -19.40
N ALA A 67 -6.79 4.31 -19.52
CA ALA A 67 -5.35 4.49 -19.64
C ALA A 67 -4.94 5.92 -19.26
N PRO A 68 -3.74 6.12 -18.69
CA PRO A 68 -2.69 5.13 -18.44
C PRO A 68 -2.94 4.31 -17.16
N THR A 69 -2.08 3.32 -16.91
CA THR A 69 -2.10 2.52 -15.67
C THR A 69 -1.20 3.19 -14.63
N TRP A 70 -1.67 3.26 -13.40
CA TRP A 70 -0.95 3.85 -12.26
C TRP A 70 -0.67 2.79 -11.20
N ILE A 71 0.07 3.17 -10.15
CA ILE A 71 0.21 2.32 -8.98
C ILE A 71 -0.64 2.87 -7.85
N GLN A 72 -1.54 2.03 -7.35
CA GLN A 72 -2.38 2.31 -6.20
C GLN A 72 -1.90 1.49 -5.00
N VAL A 73 -1.89 2.10 -3.82
CA VAL A 73 -1.59 1.44 -2.56
C VAL A 73 -2.89 1.27 -1.80
N HIS A 74 -3.14 0.07 -1.31
CA HIS A 74 -4.20 -0.24 -0.37
C HIS A 74 -3.56 -0.63 0.95
N ILE A 75 -4.03 -0.03 2.04
CA ILE A 75 -3.55 -0.33 3.38
C ILE A 75 -4.73 -0.48 4.32
N SER A 76 -4.64 -1.46 5.22
CA SER A 76 -5.54 -1.59 6.36
C SER A 76 -4.75 -1.86 7.64
N GLY A 77 -5.23 -1.35 8.76
CA GLY A 77 -4.54 -1.52 10.04
C GLY A 77 -5.22 -0.88 11.24
N HIS A 78 -4.44 -0.77 12.30
CA HIS A 78 -4.79 -0.12 13.56
C HIS A 78 -3.78 0.98 13.85
N ILE A 79 -4.26 2.21 13.96
CA ILE A 79 -3.50 3.39 14.38
C ILE A 79 -4.51 4.46 14.82
N GLY A 80 -4.16 5.29 15.79
CA GLY A 80 -4.92 6.50 16.12
C GLY A 80 -4.73 7.59 15.06
N TRP A 81 -5.67 8.52 15.04
CA TRP A 81 -5.65 9.65 14.11
C TRP A 81 -5.22 10.93 14.85
N PRO A 82 -4.37 11.79 14.26
CA PRO A 82 -3.81 11.72 12.90
C PRO A 82 -2.61 10.78 12.75
N ALA A 83 -2.51 10.14 11.57
CA ALA A 83 -1.44 9.22 11.22
C ALA A 83 -0.78 9.57 9.90
N ALA A 84 0.55 9.41 9.84
CA ALA A 84 1.32 9.46 8.61
C ALA A 84 1.53 8.05 8.04
N VAL A 85 1.44 7.93 6.72
CA VAL A 85 1.77 6.72 5.97
C VAL A 85 3.11 6.92 5.27
N TYR A 86 4.11 6.14 5.65
CA TYR A 86 5.37 6.04 4.93
C TYR A 86 5.32 4.81 4.03
N TYR A 87 5.72 4.96 2.77
CA TYR A 87 5.78 3.85 1.84
C TYR A 87 7.06 3.88 1.01
N ARG A 88 7.55 2.69 0.68
CA ARG A 88 8.55 2.47 -0.36
C ARG A 88 8.00 1.39 -1.27
N ILE A 89 8.06 1.63 -2.57
CA ILE A 89 7.63 0.64 -3.54
C ILE A 89 8.69 0.55 -4.63
N VAL A 90 9.00 -0.69 -4.99
CA VAL A 90 9.90 -1.02 -6.08
C VAL A 90 9.07 -1.73 -7.14
N ALA A 91 9.04 -1.14 -8.34
CA ALA A 91 8.43 -1.75 -9.50
C ALA A 91 9.55 -2.31 -10.39
N MET A 92 9.54 -3.62 -10.61
CA MET A 92 10.37 -4.24 -11.63
C MET A 92 9.48 -4.49 -12.84
N THR A 93 9.74 -3.78 -13.93
CA THR A 93 8.94 -3.84 -15.15
C THR A 93 9.84 -4.03 -16.37
N PRO A 94 9.29 -4.51 -17.49
CA PRO A 94 9.93 -4.34 -18.79
C PRO A 94 10.28 -2.87 -19.06
N PRO A 95 11.37 -2.57 -19.80
CA PRO A 95 11.80 -1.20 -20.06
C PRO A 95 10.77 -0.36 -20.82
N ASP A 96 9.95 -0.99 -21.65
CA ASP A 96 8.91 -0.37 -22.48
C ASP A 96 7.57 -0.17 -21.74
N ALA A 97 7.48 -0.63 -20.49
CA ALA A 97 6.27 -0.51 -19.69
C ALA A 97 6.05 0.89 -19.11
N VAL A 98 7.10 1.71 -19.03
CA VAL A 98 7.09 3.05 -18.44
C VAL A 98 6.98 4.09 -19.55
N ARG A 99 6.09 5.08 -19.40
CA ARG A 99 5.87 6.17 -20.34
C ARG A 99 6.35 7.52 -19.82
#